data_AF-A0A561UA73-F1
#
_entry.id   AF-A0A561UA73-F1
#
_cell.length_a   1.000
_cell.length_b   1.000
_cell.length_c   1.000
_cell.angle_alpha   90.00
_cell.angle_beta   90.00
_cell.angle_gamma   90.00
#
_symmetry.space_group_name_H-M   'P 1'
#
loop_
_entity.id
_entity.type
_entity.pdbx_description
1 polymer ?
#
loop_
_entity_poly.entity_id
_entity_poly.type
_entity_poly.pdbx_seq_one_letter_code
_entity_poly.pdbx_strand_id
1 'polypeptide(L)'
;MRRQATVAPGPFQAPAPATAPGAAAPAAAPPAPVTQRQTLQTEFEFELPRGYVDDSGTVHRRGAMRLATARDELIPLRDVRVQENPAYLSVVLLGRVITRLGDLPMVHDGVVENMFASDLAFLQDFYRQVNSEGHTRAAVNCPHCEQPFEVELGGSRLGE
;
A
#
# COMPACT_ATOMS: atom_id res chain seq x y z
N MET A 1 77.43 -13.32 74.37
CA MET A 1 76.64 -12.65 73.32
C MET A 1 75.18 -12.72 73.73
N ARG A 2 74.64 -11.61 74.26
CA ARG A 2 73.35 -11.57 74.98
C ARG A 2 72.19 -11.22 74.05
N ARG A 3 71.10 -11.95 74.30
CA ARG A 3 69.76 -12.00 73.70
C ARG A 3 69.14 -10.64 73.33
N GLN A 4 68.56 -10.60 72.13
CA GLN A 4 67.64 -9.58 71.62
C GLN A 4 66.24 -9.81 72.19
N ALA A 5 65.56 -8.72 72.58
CA ALA A 5 64.17 -8.72 73.00
C ALA A 5 63.32 -8.00 71.94
N THR A 6 62.28 -8.70 71.51
CA THR A 6 61.28 -8.37 70.50
C THR A 6 60.27 -7.36 71.04
N VAL A 7 59.91 -6.33 70.26
CA VAL A 7 58.72 -5.51 70.48
C VAL A 7 57.82 -5.65 69.25
N ALA A 8 56.59 -6.10 69.46
CA ALA A 8 55.57 -6.29 68.44
C ALA A 8 54.88 -4.96 68.09
N PRO A 9 54.60 -4.67 66.79
CA PRO A 9 53.80 -3.52 66.41
C PRO A 9 52.29 -3.83 66.54
N GLY A 10 51.54 -2.89 67.09
CA GLY A 10 50.07 -2.93 67.23
C GLY A 10 49.34 -2.74 65.89
N PRO A 11 48.05 -3.09 65.82
CA PRO A 11 47.31 -3.16 64.57
C PRO A 11 46.99 -1.76 64.01
N PHE A 12 47.32 -1.55 62.73
CA PHE A 12 46.94 -0.38 61.95
C PHE A 12 45.48 -0.53 61.51
N GLN A 13 44.58 0.33 62.00
CA GLN A 13 43.18 0.36 61.59
C GLN A 13 43.06 0.92 60.16
N ALA A 14 42.39 0.17 59.28
CA ALA A 14 42.04 0.62 57.93
C ALA A 14 40.84 1.59 57.98
N PRO A 15 40.85 2.70 57.22
CA PRO A 15 39.69 3.58 57.12
C PRO A 15 38.56 2.93 56.31
N ALA A 16 37.31 3.15 56.75
CA ALA A 16 36.10 2.70 56.07
C ALA A 16 35.93 3.37 54.69
N PRO A 17 35.35 2.68 53.68
CA PRO A 17 35.06 3.30 52.40
C PRO A 17 33.91 4.32 52.53
N ALA A 18 34.11 5.49 51.94
CA ALA A 18 33.10 6.53 51.81
C ALA A 18 32.01 6.11 50.82
N THR A 19 30.75 6.21 51.23
CA THR A 19 29.58 5.97 50.39
C THR A 19 29.45 7.10 49.36
N ALA A 20 29.55 6.78 48.07
CA ALA A 20 29.26 7.73 46.99
C ALA A 20 27.74 8.04 46.92
N PRO A 21 27.33 9.28 46.60
CA PRO A 21 25.92 9.60 46.44
C PRO A 21 25.35 8.93 45.17
N GLY A 22 24.11 8.46 45.28
CA GLY A 22 23.41 7.66 44.28
C GLY A 22 23.33 8.34 42.91
N ALA A 23 23.69 7.58 41.88
CA ALA A 23 23.43 7.93 40.50
C ALA A 23 21.92 7.99 40.25
N ALA A 24 21.43 9.16 39.85
CA ALA A 24 20.07 9.33 39.38
C ALA A 24 19.84 8.44 38.14
N ALA A 25 18.80 7.61 38.18
CA ALA A 25 18.39 6.81 37.04
C ALA A 25 18.00 7.71 35.86
N PRO A 26 18.39 7.38 34.62
CA PRO A 26 18.00 8.17 33.46
C PRO A 26 16.48 8.09 33.26
N ALA A 27 15.84 9.24 33.09
CA ALA A 27 14.44 9.34 32.73
C ALA A 27 14.19 8.54 31.43
N ALA A 28 13.20 7.65 31.48
CA ALA A 28 12.81 6.83 30.34
C ALA A 28 12.45 7.72 29.14
N ALA A 29 13.08 7.44 28.00
CA ALA A 29 12.78 8.09 26.74
C ALA A 29 11.30 7.87 26.35
N PRO A 30 10.65 8.84 25.69
CA PRO A 30 9.28 8.67 25.23
C PRO A 30 9.17 7.48 24.26
N PRO A 31 8.06 6.73 24.28
CA PRO A 31 7.88 5.60 23.38
C PRO A 31 7.97 6.07 21.92
N ALA A 32 8.73 5.32 21.12
CA ALA A 32 8.86 5.57 19.69
C ALA A 32 7.48 5.55 19.01
N PRO A 33 7.25 6.39 17.97
CA PRO A 33 5.99 6.39 17.25
C PRO A 33 5.76 5.00 16.63
N VAL A 34 4.61 4.40 16.97
CA VAL A 34 4.18 3.14 16.37
C VAL A 34 3.81 3.38 14.90
N THR A 35 4.62 2.88 13.98
CA THR A 35 4.25 2.87 12.55
C THR A 35 3.09 1.90 12.38
N GLN A 36 1.88 2.43 12.19
CA GLN A 36 0.72 1.62 11.84
C GLN A 36 1.01 0.94 10.50
N ARG A 37 1.03 -0.40 10.49
CA ARG A 37 1.20 -1.18 9.27
C ARG A 37 -0.11 -1.10 8.49
N GLN A 38 -0.23 -0.10 7.62
CA GLN A 38 -1.35 -0.01 6.70
C GLN A 38 -1.27 -1.23 5.77
N THR A 39 -2.28 -2.09 5.82
CA THR A 39 -2.42 -3.22 4.91
C THR A 39 -2.82 -2.70 3.54
N LEU A 40 -2.03 -3.02 2.50
CA LEU A 40 -2.34 -2.63 1.13
C LEU A 40 -3.62 -3.33 0.67
N GLN A 41 -4.65 -2.56 0.32
CA GLN A 41 -5.80 -3.08 -0.38
C GLN A 41 -5.42 -3.32 -1.84
N THR A 42 -5.56 -4.56 -2.30
CA THR A 42 -5.13 -4.98 -3.64
C THR A 42 -6.27 -5.42 -4.54
N GLU A 43 -7.49 -5.53 -4.01
CA GLU A 43 -8.71 -5.88 -4.74
C GLU A 43 -9.85 -4.90 -4.43
N PHE A 44 -10.63 -4.61 -5.46
CA PHE A 44 -11.69 -3.61 -5.44
C PHE A 44 -12.93 -4.20 -6.11
N GLU A 45 -14.06 -4.12 -5.43
CA GLU A 45 -15.33 -4.62 -5.95
C GLU A 45 -15.96 -3.61 -6.92
N PHE A 46 -16.64 -4.13 -7.94
CA PHE A 46 -17.41 -3.33 -8.89
C PHE A 46 -18.75 -4.00 -9.21
N GLU A 47 -19.67 -3.21 -9.75
CA GLU A 47 -20.94 -3.70 -10.30
C GLU A 47 -21.15 -3.13 -11.70
N LEU A 48 -21.34 -4.02 -12.69
CA LEU A 48 -21.57 -3.64 -14.07
C LEU A 48 -22.97 -3.00 -14.24
N PRO A 49 -23.08 -1.86 -14.94
CA PRO A 49 -24.36 -1.19 -15.22
C PRO A 49 -25.43 -2.09 -15.87
N ARG A 50 -25.05 -2.94 -16.84
CA ARG A 50 -25.98 -3.88 -17.50
C ARG A 50 -25.69 -5.33 -17.11
N GLY A 51 -24.41 -5.69 -17.10
CA GLY A 51 -23.94 -7.05 -16.78
C GLY A 51 -23.53 -7.84 -18.01
N TYR A 52 -22.63 -8.79 -17.81
CA TYR A 52 -22.23 -9.76 -18.81
C TYR A 52 -23.24 -10.91 -18.85
N VAL A 53 -23.68 -11.31 -20.04
CA VAL A 53 -24.58 -12.46 -20.24
C VAL A 53 -23.73 -13.61 -20.77
N ASP A 54 -23.71 -14.72 -20.05
CA ASP A 54 -22.97 -15.92 -20.49
C ASP A 54 -23.79 -16.78 -21.46
N ASP A 55 -23.16 -17.86 -21.96
CA ASP A 55 -23.77 -18.79 -22.90
C ASP A 55 -25.02 -19.51 -22.35
N SER A 56 -25.19 -19.56 -21.03
CA SER A 56 -26.37 -20.12 -20.36
C SER A 56 -27.52 -19.11 -20.21
N GLY A 57 -27.28 -17.85 -20.57
CA GLY A 57 -28.21 -16.74 -20.36
C GLY A 57 -28.16 -16.15 -18.95
N THR A 58 -27.18 -16.55 -18.13
CA THR A 58 -27.01 -16.03 -16.78
C THR A 58 -26.35 -14.65 -16.82
N VAL A 59 -26.88 -13.71 -16.04
CA VAL A 59 -26.38 -12.33 -15.99
C VAL A 59 -25.44 -12.14 -14.80
N HIS A 60 -24.19 -11.80 -15.09
CA HIS A 60 -23.14 -11.52 -14.11
C HIS A 60 -22.89 -10.01 -14.02
N ARG A 61 -23.14 -9.45 -12.83
CA ARG A 61 -22.97 -7.99 -12.59
C ARG A 61 -21.87 -7.65 -11.61
N ARG A 62 -21.80 -8.37 -10.50
CA ARG A 62 -20.85 -8.09 -9.42
C ARG A 62 -19.52 -8.75 -9.72
N GLY A 63 -18.43 -8.03 -9.57
CA GLY A 63 -17.09 -8.54 -9.79
C GLY A 63 -16.06 -7.90 -8.89
N ALA A 64 -14.81 -8.33 -9.04
CA ALA A 64 -13.66 -7.75 -8.37
C ALA A 64 -12.51 -7.59 -9.36
N MET A 65 -11.75 -6.51 -9.20
CA MET A 65 -10.55 -6.21 -9.96
C MET A 65 -9.39 -6.04 -8.99
N ARG A 66 -8.23 -6.60 -9.34
CA ARG A 66 -6.99 -6.36 -8.60
C ARG A 66 -6.20 -5.19 -9.17
N LEU A 67 -5.29 -4.65 -8.36
CA LEU A 67 -4.24 -3.76 -8.86
C LEU A 67 -3.46 -4.45 -9.99
N ALA A 68 -3.24 -3.70 -11.05
CA ALA A 68 -2.42 -4.09 -12.17
C ALA A 68 -0.94 -4.10 -11.74
N THR A 69 -0.22 -5.11 -12.18
CA THR A 69 1.23 -5.15 -12.03
C THR A 69 1.89 -4.60 -13.30
N ALA A 70 3.16 -4.21 -13.21
CA ALA A 70 3.93 -3.86 -14.40
C ALA A 70 3.94 -4.97 -15.47
N ARG A 71 3.81 -6.24 -15.05
CA ARG A 71 3.70 -7.38 -15.96
C ARG A 71 2.38 -7.36 -16.73
N ASP A 72 1.29 -6.97 -16.09
CA ASP A 72 -0.02 -6.84 -16.73
C ASP A 72 -0.01 -5.74 -17.78
N GLU A 73 0.72 -4.64 -17.56
CA GLU A 73 0.86 -3.53 -18.52
C GLU A 73 1.76 -3.88 -19.72
N LEU A 74 2.86 -4.59 -19.49
CA LEU A 74 3.88 -4.80 -20.52
C LEU A 74 3.63 -6.02 -21.42
N ILE A 75 3.07 -7.09 -20.89
CA ILE A 75 2.86 -8.32 -21.68
C ILE A 75 1.89 -8.11 -22.85
N PRO A 76 0.72 -7.45 -22.68
CA PRO A 76 -0.24 -7.26 -23.77
C PRO A 76 0.30 -6.51 -24.98
N LEU A 77 1.33 -5.67 -24.81
CA LEU A 77 1.98 -4.95 -25.91
C LEU A 77 2.66 -5.89 -26.92
N ARG A 78 2.89 -7.16 -26.54
CA ARG A 78 3.44 -8.19 -27.42
C ARG A 78 2.37 -9.02 -28.13
N ASP A 79 1.08 -8.86 -27.79
CA ASP A 79 -0.03 -9.54 -28.45
C ASP A 79 -0.19 -8.99 -29.88
N VAL A 80 -0.24 -9.88 -30.87
CA VAL A 80 -0.37 -9.50 -32.29
C VAL A 80 -1.64 -8.69 -32.53
N ARG A 81 -2.74 -9.03 -31.85
CA ARG A 81 -4.02 -8.30 -31.98
C ARG A 81 -3.90 -6.87 -31.48
N VAL A 82 -3.09 -6.63 -30.44
CA VAL A 82 -2.83 -5.30 -29.90
C VAL A 82 -1.90 -4.50 -30.83
N GLN A 83 -0.92 -5.14 -31.45
CA GLN A 83 -0.05 -4.49 -32.42
C GLN A 83 -0.81 -4.06 -33.69
N GLU A 84 -1.74 -4.89 -34.15
CA GLU A 84 -2.62 -4.59 -35.28
C GLU A 84 -3.69 -3.55 -34.91
N ASN A 85 -4.20 -3.60 -33.68
CA ASN A 85 -5.22 -2.68 -33.18
C ASN A 85 -4.94 -2.26 -31.73
N PRO A 86 -4.31 -1.08 -31.51
CA PRO A 86 -4.00 -0.59 -30.17
C PRO A 86 -5.23 -0.43 -29.25
N ALA A 87 -6.43 -0.24 -29.79
CA ALA A 87 -7.65 -0.16 -28.97
C ALA A 87 -7.95 -1.46 -28.21
N TYR A 88 -7.47 -2.59 -28.72
CA TYR A 88 -7.66 -3.92 -28.13
C TYR A 88 -6.83 -4.15 -26.85
N LEU A 89 -5.85 -3.28 -26.58
CA LEU A 89 -5.05 -3.33 -25.35
C LEU A 89 -5.94 -3.35 -24.09
N SER A 90 -6.96 -2.50 -24.06
CA SER A 90 -7.89 -2.39 -22.94
C SER A 90 -8.59 -3.71 -22.61
N VAL A 91 -9.01 -4.45 -23.63
CA VAL A 91 -9.67 -5.75 -23.50
C VAL A 91 -8.74 -6.78 -22.86
N VAL A 92 -7.51 -6.89 -23.40
CA VAL A 92 -6.52 -7.86 -22.91
C VAL A 92 -6.08 -7.52 -21.48
N LEU A 93 -5.93 -6.23 -21.16
CA LEU A 93 -5.62 -5.77 -19.81
C LEU A 93 -6.73 -6.15 -18.83
N LEU A 94 -7.98 -5.78 -19.13
CA LEU A 94 -9.13 -6.05 -18.27
C LEU A 94 -9.31 -7.56 -18.01
N GLY A 95 -9.13 -8.39 -19.04
CA GLY A 95 -9.17 -9.85 -18.89
C GLY A 95 -8.11 -10.43 -17.94
N ARG A 96 -7.03 -9.70 -17.64
CA ARG A 96 -5.97 -10.13 -16.71
C ARG A 96 -6.16 -9.66 -15.27
N VAL A 97 -6.85 -8.54 -15.08
CA VAL A 97 -6.96 -7.88 -13.77
C VAL A 97 -8.31 -8.08 -13.11
N ILE A 98 -9.34 -8.49 -13.84
CA ILE A 98 -10.60 -8.92 -13.24
C ILE A 98 -10.38 -10.29 -12.61
N THR A 99 -10.51 -10.38 -11.29
CA THR A 99 -10.28 -11.62 -10.52
C THR A 99 -11.57 -12.41 -10.32
N ARG A 100 -12.72 -11.76 -10.38
CA ARG A 100 -14.04 -12.39 -10.25
C ARG A 100 -15.09 -11.62 -11.04
N LEU A 101 -16.03 -12.34 -11.65
CA LEU A 101 -17.24 -11.78 -12.22
C LEU A 101 -18.39 -12.78 -12.05
N GLY A 102 -19.30 -12.48 -11.13
CA GLY A 102 -20.36 -13.39 -10.71
C GLY A 102 -19.79 -14.75 -10.31
N ASP A 103 -20.38 -15.80 -10.88
CA ASP A 103 -20.02 -17.20 -10.63
C ASP A 103 -19.19 -17.80 -11.79
N LEU A 104 -18.64 -16.95 -12.67
CA LEU A 104 -17.79 -17.43 -13.77
C LEU A 104 -16.54 -18.12 -13.22
N PRO A 105 -16.16 -19.29 -13.78
CA PRO A 105 -15.00 -20.04 -13.32
C PRO A 105 -13.68 -19.31 -13.63
N MET A 106 -13.65 -18.52 -14.70
CA MET A 106 -12.49 -17.75 -15.14
C MET A 106 -12.93 -16.57 -15.99
N VAL A 107 -12.27 -15.43 -15.82
CA VAL A 107 -12.42 -14.25 -16.69
C VAL A 107 -11.19 -14.18 -17.61
N HIS A 108 -11.43 -14.00 -18.91
CA HIS A 108 -10.40 -13.83 -19.94
C HIS A 108 -10.82 -12.73 -20.94
N ASP A 109 -9.95 -12.39 -21.88
CA ASP A 109 -10.19 -11.38 -22.91
C ASP A 109 -11.50 -11.60 -23.68
N GLY A 110 -11.77 -12.82 -24.13
CA GLY A 110 -13.04 -13.17 -24.78
C GLY A 110 -14.31 -12.90 -23.94
N VAL A 111 -14.25 -12.94 -22.60
CA VAL A 111 -15.38 -12.52 -21.76
C VAL A 111 -15.61 -11.02 -21.88
N VAL A 112 -14.52 -10.24 -21.83
CA VAL A 112 -14.54 -8.78 -21.92
C VAL A 112 -14.98 -8.31 -23.31
N GLU A 113 -14.57 -9.01 -24.37
CA GLU A 113 -15.00 -8.74 -25.77
C GLU A 113 -16.50 -8.84 -25.97
N ASN A 114 -17.14 -9.78 -25.26
CA ASN A 114 -18.56 -10.06 -25.39
C ASN A 114 -19.42 -9.22 -24.43
N MET A 115 -18.84 -8.25 -23.72
CA MET A 115 -19.59 -7.31 -22.88
C MET A 115 -20.28 -6.23 -23.72
N PHE A 116 -21.34 -5.64 -23.16
CA PHE A 116 -21.90 -4.42 -23.73
C PHE A 116 -20.87 -3.29 -23.71
N ALA A 117 -20.89 -2.44 -24.74
CA ALA A 117 -19.98 -1.29 -24.84
C ALA A 117 -20.03 -0.37 -23.60
N SER A 118 -21.19 -0.23 -22.95
CA SER A 118 -21.33 0.55 -21.72
C SER A 118 -20.60 -0.06 -20.52
N ASP A 119 -20.62 -1.39 -20.41
CA ASP A 119 -19.95 -2.11 -19.33
C ASP A 119 -18.44 -2.14 -19.55
N LEU A 120 -18.00 -2.28 -20.80
CA LEU A 120 -16.60 -2.14 -21.17
C LEU A 120 -16.07 -0.75 -20.81
N ALA A 121 -16.80 0.31 -21.17
CA ALA A 121 -16.43 1.68 -20.81
C ALA A 121 -16.35 1.88 -19.30
N PHE A 122 -17.34 1.37 -18.55
CA PHE A 122 -17.32 1.40 -17.09
C PHE A 122 -16.08 0.72 -16.50
N LEU A 123 -15.72 -0.47 -16.99
CA LEU A 123 -14.54 -1.20 -16.52
C LEU A 123 -13.24 -0.50 -16.87
N GLN A 124 -13.15 0.13 -18.06
CA GLN A 124 -12.00 0.95 -18.42
C GLN A 124 -11.84 2.13 -17.47
N ASP A 125 -12.93 2.78 -17.08
CA ASP A 125 -12.92 3.90 -16.14
C ASP A 125 -12.52 3.44 -14.74
N PHE A 126 -13.09 2.33 -14.27
CA PHE A 126 -12.76 1.71 -13.00
C PHE A 126 -11.29 1.26 -12.92
N TYR A 127 -10.77 0.68 -14.00
CA TYR A 127 -9.35 0.33 -14.11
C TYR A 127 -8.45 1.55 -13.93
N ARG A 128 -8.75 2.63 -14.65
CA ARG A 128 -7.98 3.88 -14.54
C ARG A 128 -8.08 4.43 -13.13
N GLN A 129 -9.25 4.42 -12.52
CA GLN A 129 -9.45 4.88 -11.15
C GLN A 129 -8.56 4.11 -10.18
N VAL A 130 -8.74 2.79 -10.09
CA VAL A 130 -8.05 1.92 -9.13
C VAL A 130 -6.52 1.92 -9.32
N ASN A 131 -6.02 2.04 -10.55
CA ASN A 131 -4.58 1.99 -10.83
C ASN A 131 -3.91 3.37 -10.92
N SER A 132 -4.68 4.47 -11.05
CA SER A 132 -4.16 5.84 -10.96
C SER A 132 -4.21 6.38 -9.53
N GLU A 133 -5.10 5.86 -8.68
CA GLU A 133 -5.20 6.21 -7.25
C GLU A 133 -4.01 5.72 -6.40
N GLY A 134 -2.94 5.27 -7.05
CA GLY A 134 -1.65 5.00 -6.44
C GLY A 134 -0.91 6.21 -5.86
N HIS A 135 -1.39 7.46 -6.02
CA HIS A 135 -1.19 8.66 -5.16
C HIS A 135 -1.74 9.94 -5.86
N THR A 136 -2.74 10.64 -5.29
CA THR A 136 -3.08 12.03 -5.69
C THR A 136 -3.56 12.91 -4.53
N ARG A 137 -2.99 12.72 -3.34
CA ARG A 137 -2.99 13.77 -2.31
C ARG A 137 -1.78 14.66 -2.53
N ALA A 138 -1.98 15.91 -2.93
CA ALA A 138 -0.92 16.92 -2.88
C ALA A 138 -1.03 17.69 -1.56
N ALA A 139 0.06 17.72 -0.79
CA ALA A 139 0.18 18.69 0.29
C ALA A 139 0.44 20.06 -0.34
N VAL A 140 -0.50 20.98 -0.17
CA VAL A 140 -0.38 22.37 -0.63
C VAL A 140 -0.42 23.29 0.57
N ASN A 141 0.37 24.36 0.55
CA ASN A 141 0.35 25.38 1.60
C ASN A 141 -0.67 26.46 1.24
N CYS A 142 -1.55 26.80 2.18
CA CYS A 142 -2.49 27.91 2.01
C CYS A 142 -1.73 29.24 1.90
N PRO A 143 -1.89 30.03 0.81
CA PRO A 143 -1.16 31.30 0.65
C PRO A 143 -1.63 32.41 1.62
N HIS A 144 -2.73 32.19 2.35
CA HIS A 144 -3.29 33.18 3.28
C HIS A 144 -2.83 33.00 4.73
N CYS A 145 -2.56 31.77 5.14
CA CYS A 145 -2.17 31.45 6.53
C CYS A 145 -1.01 30.46 6.65
N GLU A 146 -0.42 30.07 5.51
CA GLU A 146 0.73 29.16 5.37
C GLU A 146 0.56 27.75 5.95
N GLN A 147 -0.67 27.39 6.35
CA GLN A 147 -0.97 26.05 6.86
C GLN A 147 -1.02 25.03 5.72
N PRO A 148 -0.36 23.86 5.87
CA PRO A 148 -0.43 22.79 4.89
C PRO A 148 -1.78 22.05 4.96
N PHE A 149 -2.32 21.67 3.81
CA PHE A 149 -3.50 20.78 3.71
C PHE A 149 -3.41 19.87 2.49
N GLU A 150 -4.08 18.72 2.56
CA GLU A 150 -4.08 17.71 1.49
C GLU A 150 -5.25 17.95 0.53
N VAL A 151 -4.97 18.05 -0.77
CA VAL A 151 -5.99 18.14 -1.82
C VAL A 151 -5.99 16.89 -2.68
N GLU A 152 -7.19 16.40 -2.97
CA GLU A 152 -7.42 15.30 -3.90
C GLU A 152 -7.46 15.85 -5.32
N LEU A 153 -6.36 15.67 -6.06
CA LEU A 153 -6.22 16.18 -7.42
C LEU A 153 -6.83 15.18 -8.41
N GLY A 154 -8.16 15.15 -8.47
CA GLY A 154 -8.93 14.35 -9.41
C GLY A 154 -9.91 15.20 -10.21
N GLY A 155 -9.50 15.60 -11.43
CA GLY A 155 -10.41 15.92 -12.53
C GLY A 155 -10.94 17.36 -12.62
N SER A 156 -10.16 18.25 -13.20
CA SER A 156 -10.64 19.54 -13.71
C SER A 156 -11.79 19.35 -14.70
N ARG A 157 -12.92 20.00 -14.43
CA ARG A 157 -13.78 20.49 -15.51
C ARG A 157 -13.10 21.75 -16.06
N LEU A 158 -12.62 21.65 -17.28
CA LEU A 158 -12.32 22.79 -18.15
C LEU A 158 -13.66 23.43 -18.57
N GLY A 159 -13.84 24.71 -18.25
CA GLY A 159 -14.85 25.57 -18.88
C GLY A 159 -16.05 25.97 -18.02
N GLU A 160 -15.84 26.87 -17.05
CA GLU A 160 -16.62 28.12 -16.82
C GLU A 160 -15.94 28.96 -15.74
#